data_AF-A0A829PYX2-F1
#
_entry.id   AF-A0A829PYX2-F1
#
_cell.length_a   1.000
_cell.length_b   1.000
_cell.length_c   1.000
_cell.angle_alpha   90.00
_cell.angle_beta   90.00
_cell.angle_gamma   90.00
#
_symmetry.space_group_name_H-M   'P 1'
#
loop_
_entity.id
_entity.type
_entity.pdbx_description
1 polymer ?
#
loop_
_entity_poly.entity_id
_entity_poly.type
_entity_poly.pdbx_seq_one_letter_code
_entity_poly.pdbx_strand_id
1 'polypeptide(L)'
;MAPGQDSVIARCGVERPAEFAVGTSVEQVNGVQWFRVSDSALASTTWFAVDRGVYVAVTVPDGAGSEPLVEMSDAIAKALPAVKPDPKPLPR
;
A
#
# COMPACT_ATOMS: atom_id res chain seq x y z
N MET A 1 26.55 -3.03 -2.14
CA MET A 1 25.32 -2.55 -2.79
C MET A 1 24.56 -3.78 -3.23
N ALA A 2 23.51 -4.16 -2.51
CA ALA A 2 22.72 -5.34 -2.84
C ALA A 2 21.67 -4.93 -3.88
N PRO A 3 21.58 -5.59 -5.04
CA PRO A 3 20.57 -5.27 -6.04
C PRO A 3 19.18 -5.53 -5.45
N GLY A 4 18.38 -4.47 -5.30
CA GLY A 4 16.99 -4.55 -4.82
C GLY A 4 16.63 -3.63 -3.64
N GLN A 5 17.58 -2.90 -3.06
CA GLN A 5 17.29 -1.94 -1.98
C GLN A 5 16.77 -0.59 -2.51
N ASP A 6 17.06 -0.25 -3.76
CA ASP A 6 16.63 0.99 -4.43
C ASP A 6 15.43 0.80 -5.37
N SER A 7 14.79 -0.37 -5.35
CA SER A 7 13.72 -0.73 -6.28
C SER A 7 12.36 -0.72 -5.61
N VAL A 8 11.37 -0.18 -6.33
CA VAL A 8 9.96 -0.23 -5.93
C VAL A 8 9.44 -1.63 -6.22
N ILE A 9 8.85 -2.28 -5.22
CA ILE A 9 8.36 -3.66 -5.33
C ILE A 9 6.84 -3.64 -5.20
N ALA A 10 6.11 -4.10 -6.22
CA ALA A 10 4.66 -4.26 -6.19
C ALA A 10 4.27 -5.74 -6.11
N ARG A 11 3.33 -6.06 -5.22
CA ARG A 11 2.79 -7.41 -4.99
C ARG A 11 1.27 -7.33 -4.98
N CYS A 12 0.62 -7.92 -5.99
CA CYS A 12 -0.83 -8.00 -6.09
C CYS A 12 -1.36 -9.29 -5.45
N GLY A 13 -2.54 -9.22 -4.83
CA GLY A 13 -3.18 -10.40 -4.23
C GLY A 13 -2.53 -10.84 -2.92
N VAL A 14 -1.95 -9.89 -2.18
CA VAL A 14 -1.44 -10.18 -0.83
C VAL A 14 -2.60 -10.38 0.13
N GLU A 15 -2.31 -11.03 1.26
CA GLU A 15 -3.27 -11.13 2.36
C GLU A 15 -3.51 -9.75 3.00
N ARG A 16 -4.66 -9.60 3.66
CA ARG A 16 -4.99 -8.39 4.39
C ARG A 16 -3.92 -8.13 5.47
N PRO A 17 -3.29 -6.94 5.52
CA PRO A 17 -2.30 -6.62 6.54
C PRO A 17 -2.92 -6.70 7.94
N ALA A 18 -2.22 -7.35 8.88
CA ALA A 18 -2.74 -7.63 10.22
C ALA A 18 -3.04 -6.35 11.02
N GLU A 19 -2.30 -5.28 10.74
CA GLU A 19 -2.43 -3.96 11.36
C GLU A 19 -3.59 -3.14 10.79
N PHE A 20 -4.14 -3.50 9.62
CA PHE A 20 -5.27 -2.79 9.03
C PHE A 20 -6.58 -3.15 9.75
N ALA A 21 -6.90 -2.37 10.77
CA ALA A 21 -8.06 -2.53 11.63
C ALA A 21 -8.96 -1.29 11.65
N VAL A 22 -10.18 -1.42 12.15
CA VAL A 22 -11.09 -0.28 12.30
C VAL A 22 -10.40 0.81 13.14
N GLY A 23 -10.35 2.02 12.61
CA GLY A 23 -9.68 3.17 13.24
C GLY A 23 -8.28 3.48 12.69
N THR A 24 -7.70 2.63 11.81
CA THR A 24 -6.45 2.98 11.12
C THR A 24 -6.64 4.11 10.13
N SER A 25 -5.65 5.01 10.06
CA SER A 25 -5.59 6.05 9.05
C SER A 25 -5.20 5.47 7.69
N VAL A 26 -5.85 5.97 6.65
CA VAL A 26 -5.52 5.67 5.25
C VAL A 26 -5.34 6.97 4.49
N GLU A 27 -4.41 6.99 3.54
CA GLU A 27 -4.10 8.14 2.70
C GLU A 27 -4.67 7.92 1.30
N GLN A 28 -5.33 8.93 0.75
CA GLN A 28 -5.89 8.84 -0.60
C GLN A 28 -4.94 9.47 -1.62
N VAL A 29 -4.54 8.68 -2.62
CA VAL A 29 -3.67 9.13 -3.73
C VAL A 29 -4.29 8.67 -5.04
N ASN A 30 -4.58 9.62 -5.94
CA ASN A 30 -5.21 9.35 -7.25
C ASN A 30 -6.43 8.38 -7.19
N GLY A 31 -7.28 8.54 -6.18
CA GLY A 31 -8.48 7.70 -6.04
C GLY A 31 -8.22 6.27 -5.55
N VAL A 32 -7.02 5.97 -5.05
CA VAL A 32 -6.68 4.75 -4.30
C VAL A 32 -6.49 5.12 -2.84
N GLN A 33 -7.04 4.31 -1.93
CA GLN A 33 -6.83 4.44 -0.48
C GLN A 33 -5.70 3.51 -0.05
N TRP A 34 -4.66 4.11 0.53
CA TRP A 34 -3.45 3.43 0.94
C TRP A 34 -3.33 3.37 2.45
N PHE A 35 -3.12 2.17 2.98
CA PHE A 35 -2.69 1.95 4.34
C PHE A 35 -1.15 1.89 4.37
N ARG A 36 -0.53 2.77 5.16
CA ARG A 36 0.93 2.93 5.21
C ARG A 36 1.52 2.13 6.37
N VAL A 37 2.51 1.29 6.07
CA VAL A 37 3.34 0.60 7.06
C VAL A 37 4.79 0.98 6.80
N SER A 38 5.43 1.65 7.75
CA SER A 38 6.81 2.11 7.61
C SER A 38 7.74 1.18 8.37
N ASP A 39 8.78 0.68 7.71
CA ASP A 39 9.82 -0.14 8.35
C ASP A 39 11.14 0.64 8.38
N SER A 40 11.51 1.10 9.57
CA SER A 40 12.73 1.90 9.77
C SER A 40 14.01 1.06 9.75
N ALA A 41 13.91 -0.27 9.96
CA ALA A 41 15.06 -1.16 9.89
C ALA A 41 15.45 -1.47 8.43
N LEU A 42 14.46 -1.48 7.53
CA LEU A 42 14.59 -1.76 6.11
C LEU A 42 14.59 -0.49 5.25
N ALA A 43 14.66 0.70 5.85
CA ALA A 43 14.75 1.96 5.11
C ALA A 43 13.67 2.07 4.00
N SER A 44 12.44 1.64 4.30
CA SER A 44 11.37 1.54 3.30
C SER A 44 9.97 1.65 3.89
N THR A 45 9.02 2.05 3.06
CA THR A 45 7.60 2.14 3.40
C THR A 45 6.81 1.21 2.49
N THR A 46 6.04 0.31 3.08
CA THR A 46 5.08 -0.52 2.35
C THR A 46 3.69 0.11 2.41
N TRP A 47 3.13 0.35 1.23
CA TRP A 47 1.80 0.92 1.03
C TRP A 47 0.85 -0.17 0.57
N PHE A 48 -0.27 -0.34 1.27
CA PHE A 48 -1.28 -1.32 0.93
C PHE A 48 -2.51 -0.65 0.34
N ALA A 49 -2.87 -0.95 -0.90
CA ALA A 49 -4.14 -0.52 -1.48
C ALA A 49 -5.27 -1.34 -0.83
N VAL A 50 -6.16 -0.67 -0.10
CA VAL A 50 -7.22 -1.33 0.71
C VAL A 50 -8.62 -1.11 0.17
N ASP A 51 -8.79 -0.26 -0.84
CA ASP A 51 -10.06 0.04 -1.51
C ASP A 51 -10.20 -0.68 -2.86
N ARG A 52 -9.54 -1.83 -3.00
CA ARG A 52 -9.59 -2.69 -4.19
C ARG A 52 -10.03 -4.09 -3.81
N GLY A 53 -10.65 -4.81 -4.76
CA GLY A 53 -11.14 -6.19 -4.53
C GLY A 53 -10.04 -7.20 -4.21
N VAL A 54 -8.78 -6.84 -4.48
CA VAL A 54 -7.57 -7.54 -4.03
C VAL A 54 -6.63 -6.54 -3.36
N TYR A 55 -5.96 -6.93 -2.28
CA TYR A 55 -4.96 -6.09 -1.65
C TYR A 55 -3.69 -6.05 -2.50
N VAL A 56 -3.12 -4.86 -2.68
CA VAL A 56 -1.86 -4.65 -3.40
C VAL A 56 -0.87 -4.00 -2.46
N ALA A 57 0.29 -4.62 -2.25
CA ALA A 57 1.38 -4.05 -1.46
C ALA A 57 2.43 -3.44 -2.38
N VAL A 58 2.80 -2.19 -2.14
CA VAL A 58 3.86 -1.48 -2.85
C VAL A 58 4.91 -1.03 -1.84
N THR A 59 6.08 -1.66 -1.86
CA THR A 59 7.21 -1.26 -1.02
C THR A 59 8.05 -0.23 -1.78
N VAL A 60 8.20 0.94 -1.17
CA VAL A 60 8.93 2.09 -1.70
C VAL A 60 10.11 2.37 -0.76
N PRO A 61 11.36 2.37 -1.23
CA PRO A 61 12.51 2.71 -0.40
C PRO A 61 12.50 4.20 -0.03
N ASP A 62 13.11 4.55 1.11
CA ASP A 62 13.31 5.95 1.43
C ASP A 62 14.22 6.63 0.39
N GLY A 63 13.89 7.88 0.06
CA GLY A 63 14.54 8.63 -1.00
C GLY A 63 13.93 8.47 -2.41
N ALA A 64 13.04 7.51 -2.65
CA ALA A 64 12.37 7.37 -3.96
C ALA A 64 11.29 8.44 -4.25
N GLY A 65 10.90 9.23 -3.24
CA GLY A 65 9.86 10.25 -3.36
C GLY A 65 8.45 9.65 -3.46
N SER A 66 7.50 10.47 -3.91
CA SER A 66 6.07 10.11 -4.02
C SER A 66 5.65 9.68 -5.43
N GLU A 67 6.48 9.91 -6.45
CA GLU A 67 6.20 9.56 -7.85
C GLU A 67 5.80 8.09 -8.04
N PRO A 68 6.51 7.09 -7.47
CA PRO A 68 6.14 5.69 -7.66
C PRO A 68 4.75 5.35 -7.12
N LEU A 69 4.36 5.98 -6.01
CA LEU A 69 3.05 5.78 -5.41
C LEU A 69 1.95 6.40 -6.29
N VAL A 70 2.22 7.56 -6.89
CA VAL A 70 1.30 8.22 -7.84
C VAL A 70 1.08 7.35 -9.07
N GLU A 71 2.14 6.87 -9.70
CA GLU A 71 2.05 6.00 -10.89
C GLU A 71 1.35 4.67 -10.59
N MET A 72 1.69 4.04 -9.46
CA MET A 72 1.00 2.84 -9.01
C MET A 72 -0.47 3.08 -8.72
N SER A 73 -0.82 4.24 -8.17
CA SER A 73 -2.21 4.58 -7.91
C SER A 73 -3.02 4.69 -9.20
N ASP A 74 -2.48 5.35 -10.23
CA ASP A 74 -3.13 5.46 -11.54
C ASP A 74 -3.28 4.09 -12.23
N ALA A 75 -2.22 3.27 -12.22
CA ALA A 75 -2.27 1.92 -12.76
C ALA A 75 -3.30 1.04 -12.05
N ILE A 76 -3.35 1.09 -10.71
CA ILE A 76 -4.32 0.34 -9.90
C ILE A 76 -5.75 0.84 -10.14
N ALA A 77 -5.97 2.15 -10.22
CA ALA A 77 -7.29 2.72 -10.48
C ALA A 77 -7.84 2.35 -11.87
N LYS A 78 -6.95 2.20 -12.87
CA LYS A 78 -7.30 1.73 -14.21
C LYS A 78 -7.58 0.23 -14.27
N ALA A 79 -6.82 -0.56 -13.51
CA ALA A 79 -6.89 -2.02 -13.56
C ALA A 79 -7.96 -2.61 -12.65
N LEU A 80 -8.24 -1.99 -11.50
CA LEU A 80 -9.08 -2.54 -10.44
C LEU A 80 -10.17 -1.54 -10.02
N PRO A 81 -11.45 -1.96 -9.96
CA PRO A 81 -12.52 -1.10 -9.51
C PRO A 81 -12.41 -0.78 -8.02
N ALA A 82 -12.87 0.41 -7.64
CA ALA A 82 -12.97 0.82 -6.26
C ALA A 82 -14.06 0.04 -5.51
N VAL A 83 -13.73 -0.44 -4.31
CA VAL A 83 -14.65 -1.08 -3.39
C VAL A 83 -14.52 -0.45 -2.01
N LYS A 84 -15.52 -0.66 -1.16
CA LYS A 84 -15.45 -0.23 0.24
C LYS A 84 -14.32 -1.02 0.96
N PRO A 85 -13.38 -0.35 1.64
CA PRO A 85 -12.36 -1.05 2.41
C PRO A 85 -12.95 -1.95 3.50
N ASP A 86 -12.35 -3.12 3.71
CA ASP A 86 -12.70 -4.10 4.76
C ASP A 86 -11.62 -4.20 5.84
N PRO A 87 -11.55 -3.23 6.78
CA PRO A 87 -10.62 -3.30 7.89
C PRO A 87 -11.00 -4.40 8.89
N LYS A 88 -10.01 -4.96 9.58
CA LYS A 88 -10.24 -5.95 10.62
C LYS A 88 -11.08 -5.33 11.77
N PRO A 89 -12.16 -5.99 12.23
CA PRO A 89 -12.93 -5.50 13.37
C PRO A 89 -12.07 -5.51 14.64
N LEU A 90 -12.27 -4.51 15.50
CA LEU A 90 -11.61 -4.45 16.81
C LEU A 90 -12.17 -5.56 17.72
N PRO A 91 -11.32 -6.23 18.51
CA PRO A 91 -11.79 -7.16 19.53
C PRO A 91 -12.67 -6.40 20.53
N ARG A 92 -13.82 -6.98 20.90
CA ARG A 92 -14.69 -6.48 21.97
C ARG A 92 -14.08 -6.72 23.34
#